data_AF-A0A353Z8K0-F1
#
_entry.id   AF-A0A353Z8K0-F1
#
_cell.length_a   1.000
_cell.length_b   1.000
_cell.length_c   1.000
_cell.angle_alpha   90.00
_cell.angle_beta   90.00
_cell.angle_gamma   90.00
#
_symmetry.space_group_name_H-M   'P 1'
#
loop_
_entity.id
_entity.type
_entity.pdbx_description
1 polymer ?
#
loop_
_entity_poly.entity_id
_entity_poly.type
_entity_poly.pdbx_seq_one_letter_code
_entity_poly.pdbx_strand_id
1 'polypeptide(L)'
;PPPPPRRGGLLGDLLSTETPLALMHDQVIDFELHDGRIHHTPALVELRKVAISTSGSVGLDQSLDITAVLLFPTPWVERLPFLAGPGGQGLVIPVGGTLKKPRVEPGTVKRIVRELGTGALGDLLDGVLPGNLPIPQLPRLRLPGR
;
A
#
# COMPACT_ATOMS: atom_id res chain seq x y z
N PRO A 1 1.95 39.70 -0.96
CA PRO A 1 1.24 38.88 0.07
C PRO A 1 0.73 37.60 -0.59
N PRO A 2 0.99 36.40 -0.06
CA PRO A 2 0.35 35.19 -0.56
C PRO A 2 -1.14 35.18 -0.21
N PRO A 3 -2.01 34.57 -1.03
CA PRO A 3 -3.45 34.52 -0.77
C PRO A 3 -3.76 33.62 0.43
N PRO A 4 -4.85 33.88 1.17
CA PRO A 4 -5.24 33.06 2.31
C PRO A 4 -5.70 31.65 1.87
N PRO A 5 -5.49 30.62 2.70
CA PRO A 5 -5.94 29.27 2.39
C PRO A 5 -7.47 29.22 2.35
N ARG A 6 -8.02 28.69 1.24
CA ARG A 6 -9.46 28.46 1.08
C ARG A 6 -9.89 27.36 2.05
N ARG A 7 -10.73 27.70 3.03
CA ARG A 7 -11.45 26.72 3.85
C ARG A 7 -12.46 25.99 2.96
N GLY A 8 -12.14 24.77 2.54
CA GLY A 8 -13.12 23.86 1.94
C GLY A 8 -14.15 23.48 3.01
N GLY A 9 -15.40 23.88 2.82
CA GLY A 9 -16.51 23.48 3.68
C GLY A 9 -16.94 22.04 3.39
N LEU A 10 -17.55 21.40 4.39
CA LEU A 10 -18.03 20.00 4.44
C LEU A 10 -18.96 19.57 3.28
N LEU A 11 -19.33 20.50 2.38
CA LEU A 11 -20.13 20.24 1.18
C LEU A 11 -19.29 20.00 -0.08
N GLY A 12 -18.00 20.40 -0.09
CA GLY A 12 -17.07 20.12 -1.19
C GLY A 12 -16.66 18.64 -1.25
N ASP A 13 -16.43 18.04 -0.08
CA ASP A 13 -16.08 16.62 0.04
C ASP A 13 -17.24 15.68 -0.32
N LEU A 14 -18.49 16.15 -0.17
CA LEU A 14 -19.70 15.39 -0.50
C LEU A 14 -20.02 15.34 -2.01
N LEU A 15 -19.41 16.21 -2.82
CA LEU A 15 -19.65 16.30 -4.27
C LEU A 15 -18.48 15.78 -5.11
N SER A 16 -17.38 15.36 -4.48
CA SER A 16 -16.31 14.62 -5.16
C SER A 16 -16.69 13.14 -5.24
N THR A 17 -17.25 12.72 -6.37
CA THR A 17 -17.45 11.29 -6.71
C THR A 17 -16.13 10.52 -6.90
N GLU A 18 -14.99 11.19 -6.73
CA GLU A 18 -13.65 10.61 -6.78
C GLU A 18 -13.32 10.05 -5.39
N THR A 19 -13.86 8.88 -5.02
CA THR A 19 -13.36 8.19 -3.82
C THR A 19 -11.86 7.95 -4.00
N PRO A 20 -10.99 8.53 -3.16
CA PRO A 20 -9.55 8.41 -3.34
C PRO A 20 -9.17 6.93 -3.35
N LEU A 21 -8.45 6.50 -4.39
CA LEU A 21 -8.06 5.10 -4.56
C LEU A 21 -7.27 4.59 -3.35
N ALA A 22 -6.41 5.46 -2.79
CA ALA A 22 -5.67 5.25 -1.58
C ALA A 22 -5.92 6.41 -0.61
N LEU A 23 -6.24 6.07 0.63
CA LEU A 23 -6.35 6.97 1.77
C LEU A 23 -5.17 6.69 2.69
N MET A 24 -4.48 7.74 3.12
CA MET A 24 -3.43 7.63 4.11
C MET A 24 -3.79 8.52 5.28
N HIS A 25 -3.99 7.91 6.45
CA HIS A 25 -4.28 8.63 7.68
C HIS A 25 -3.04 9.38 8.17
N ASP A 26 -3.27 10.47 8.91
CA ASP A 26 -2.20 11.19 9.61
C ASP A 26 -1.45 10.22 10.52
N GLN A 27 -0.17 10.02 10.20
CA GLN A 27 0.71 9.10 10.91
C GLN A 27 2.15 9.58 10.81
N VAL A 28 2.95 9.21 11.80
CA VAL A 28 4.39 9.45 11.78
C VAL A 28 5.07 8.23 11.15
N ILE A 29 5.88 8.48 10.13
CA ILE A 29 6.71 7.46 9.49
C ILE A 29 8.15 7.91 9.68
N ASP A 30 8.91 7.10 10.40
CA ASP A 30 10.32 7.37 10.61
C ASP A 30 11.10 6.82 9.42
N PHE A 31 12.08 7.62 8.97
CA PHE A 31 12.98 7.26 7.89
C PHE A 31 14.41 7.32 8.38
N GLU A 32 15.20 6.31 8.03
CA GLU A 32 16.61 6.23 8.37
C GLU A 32 17.45 5.96 7.12
N LEU A 33 18.53 6.71 6.94
CA LEU A 33 19.51 6.45 5.88
C LEU A 33 20.67 5.65 6.47
N HIS A 34 20.83 4.41 6.02
CA HIS A 34 21.89 3.51 6.44
C HIS A 34 22.33 2.65 5.25
N ASP A 35 23.64 2.42 5.08
CA ASP A 35 24.20 1.60 4.00
C ASP A 35 23.71 1.97 2.58
N GLY A 36 23.49 3.26 2.31
CA GLY A 36 23.02 3.73 1.01
C GLY A 36 21.57 3.37 0.70
N ARG A 37 20.77 3.06 1.72
CA ARG A 37 19.33 2.77 1.61
C ARG A 37 18.54 3.62 2.61
N ILE A 38 17.42 4.13 2.16
CA ILE A 38 16.42 4.79 3.01
C ILE A 38 15.47 3.72 3.51
N HIS A 39 15.54 3.40 4.78
CA HIS A 39 14.63 2.52 5.49
C HIS A 39 13.44 3.33 6.01
N HIS A 40 12.26 2.72 6.05
CA HIS A 40 11.10 3.34 6.67
C HIS A 40 10.41 2.38 7.64
N THR A 41 9.86 2.93 8.72
CA THR A 41 8.98 2.19 9.64
C THR A 41 7.68 1.80 8.94
N PRO A 42 6.92 0.82 9.47
CA PRO A 42 5.64 0.46 8.93
C PRO A 42 4.74 1.67 8.68
N ALA A 43 4.28 1.81 7.44
CA ALA A 43 3.37 2.85 6.99
C ALA A 43 2.05 2.22 6.58
N LEU A 44 0.94 2.73 7.12
CA LEU A 44 -0.40 2.21 6.88
C LEU A 44 -1.10 3.03 5.79
N VAL A 45 -1.50 2.36 4.71
CA VAL A 45 -2.28 2.95 3.61
C VAL A 45 -3.56 2.15 3.47
N GLU A 46 -4.69 2.81 3.44
CA GLU A 46 -5.96 2.17 3.14
C GLU A 46 -6.26 2.27 1.66
N LEU A 47 -6.35 1.13 1.00
CA LEU A 47 -6.79 1.02 -0.39
C LEU A 47 -8.25 0.54 -0.37
N ARG A 48 -9.19 1.48 -0.54
CA ARG A 48 -10.65 1.25 -0.45
C ARG A 48 -11.10 0.64 0.88
N LYS A 49 -11.06 -0.70 1.00
CA LYS A 49 -11.51 -1.48 2.17
C LYS A 49 -10.43 -2.42 2.71
N VAL A 50 -9.22 -2.35 2.15
CA VAL A 50 -8.07 -3.16 2.54
C VAL A 50 -7.02 -2.24 3.13
N ALA A 51 -6.58 -2.52 4.34
CA ALA A 51 -5.45 -1.80 4.94
C ALA A 51 -4.15 -2.48 4.49
N ILE A 52 -3.18 -1.67 4.07
CA ILE A 52 -1.88 -2.12 3.57
C ILE A 52 -0.82 -1.52 4.47
N SER A 53 -0.10 -2.36 5.20
CA SER A 53 1.09 -1.95 5.94
C SER A 53 2.32 -2.20 5.08
N THR A 54 3.10 -1.16 4.77
CA THR A 54 4.36 -1.31 4.03
C THR A 54 5.55 -1.02 4.93
N SER A 55 6.64 -1.77 4.77
CA SER A 55 7.90 -1.54 5.47
C SER A 55 9.06 -2.01 4.61
N GLY A 56 10.24 -1.41 4.75
CA GLY A 56 11.43 -1.87 4.06
C GLY A 56 12.35 -0.72 3.68
N SER A 57 13.03 -0.85 2.54
CA SER A 57 14.04 0.09 2.12
C SER A 57 14.06 0.38 0.62
N VAL A 58 14.51 1.59 0.30
CA VAL A 58 14.76 2.04 -1.07
C VAL A 58 16.22 2.46 -1.17
N GLY A 59 16.98 1.82 -2.06
CA GLY A 59 18.37 2.18 -2.34
C GLY A 59 18.47 3.53 -3.06
N LEU A 60 19.57 4.24 -2.85
CA LEU A 60 19.88 5.46 -3.63
C LEU A 60 20.06 5.17 -5.13
N ASP A 61 20.35 3.92 -5.47
CA ASP A 61 20.37 3.35 -6.82
C ASP A 61 18.97 2.98 -7.36
N GLN A 62 17.92 3.36 -6.63
CA GLN A 62 16.51 3.08 -6.93
C GLN A 62 16.09 1.62 -6.73
N SER A 63 16.95 0.76 -6.16
CA SER A 63 16.58 -0.63 -5.84
C SER A 63 15.53 -0.68 -4.74
N LEU A 64 14.59 -1.61 -4.85
CA LEU A 64 13.51 -1.82 -3.89
C LEU A 64 13.74 -3.08 -3.07
N ASP A 65 13.48 -2.98 -1.78
CA ASP A 65 13.28 -4.12 -0.88
C ASP A 65 12.17 -3.76 0.09
N ILE A 66 10.93 -3.93 -0.34
CA ILE A 66 9.72 -3.51 0.37
C ILE A 66 8.86 -4.74 0.66
N THR A 67 8.35 -4.83 1.88
CA THR A 67 7.32 -5.79 2.27
C THR A 67 6.00 -5.06 2.40
N ALA A 68 4.97 -5.52 1.68
CA ALA A 68 3.59 -5.07 1.86
C ALA A 68 2.76 -6.16 2.53
N VAL A 69 2.02 -5.81 3.56
CA VAL A 69 1.13 -6.69 4.31
C VAL A 69 -0.30 -6.21 4.10
N LEU A 70 -1.12 -7.03 3.43
CA LEU A 70 -2.52 -6.74 3.18
C LEU A 70 -3.35 -7.31 4.34
N LEU A 71 -3.96 -6.39 5.08
CA LEU A 71 -4.85 -6.67 6.19
C LEU A 71 -6.30 -6.62 5.68
N PHE A 72 -6.94 -7.77 5.67
CA PHE A 72 -8.32 -7.92 5.21
C PHE A 72 -9.30 -7.84 6.37
N PRO A 73 -10.52 -7.30 6.16
CA PRO A 73 -11.57 -7.35 7.17
C PRO A 73 -11.89 -8.79 7.59
N THR A 74 -12.22 -8.99 8.88
CA THR A 74 -12.57 -10.30 9.45
C THR A 74 -13.59 -11.09 8.63
N PRO A 75 -14.69 -10.50 8.13
CA PRO A 75 -15.67 -11.26 7.34
C PRO A 75 -15.10 -11.86 6.05
N TRP A 76 -14.04 -11.27 5.49
CA TRP A 76 -13.37 -11.81 4.31
C TRP A 76 -12.44 -12.96 4.69
N VAL A 77 -11.71 -12.82 5.80
CA VAL A 77 -10.81 -13.87 6.31
C VAL A 77 -11.59 -15.12 6.74
N GLU A 78 -12.74 -14.94 7.39
CA GLU A 78 -13.63 -16.06 7.76
C GLU A 78 -14.10 -16.86 6.54
N ARG A 79 -14.38 -16.15 5.43
CA ARG A 79 -14.79 -16.78 4.17
C ARG A 79 -13.60 -17.39 3.43
N LEU A 80 -12.44 -16.76 3.51
CA LEU A 80 -11.22 -17.10 2.78
C LEU A 80 -10.03 -17.16 3.73
N PRO A 81 -9.85 -18.28 4.46
CA PRO A 81 -8.82 -18.39 5.50
C PRO A 81 -7.38 -18.14 5.00
N PHE A 82 -7.13 -18.36 3.71
CA PHE A 82 -5.81 -18.08 3.11
C PHE A 82 -5.43 -16.58 3.17
N LEU A 83 -6.40 -15.68 3.27
CA LEU A 83 -6.17 -14.23 3.42
C LEU A 83 -5.50 -13.86 4.75
N ALA A 84 -5.59 -14.72 5.77
CA ALA A 84 -4.91 -14.54 7.04
C ALA A 84 -3.38 -14.62 6.91
N GLY A 85 -2.87 -15.19 5.83
CA GLY A 85 -1.46 -15.42 5.59
C GLY A 85 -0.75 -16.23 6.69
N PRO A 86 0.58 -16.37 6.58
CA PRO A 86 1.37 -17.07 7.59
C PRO A 86 1.28 -16.37 8.95
N GLY A 87 0.87 -17.11 9.99
CA GLY A 87 0.78 -16.59 11.35
C GLY A 87 -0.37 -15.60 11.60
N GLY A 88 -1.37 -15.53 10.72
CA GLY A 88 -2.57 -14.72 10.93
C GLY A 88 -2.39 -13.21 10.72
N GLN A 89 -1.27 -12.79 10.13
CA GLN A 89 -0.87 -11.39 9.99
C GLN A 89 -1.32 -10.71 8.69
N GLY A 90 -2.10 -11.41 7.86
CA GLY A 90 -2.52 -10.93 6.53
C GLY A 90 -1.63 -11.45 5.40
N LEU A 91 -1.97 -11.12 4.16
CA LEU A 91 -1.24 -11.57 2.98
C LEU A 91 0.04 -10.75 2.78
N VAL A 92 1.19 -11.42 2.83
CA VAL A 92 2.51 -10.80 2.68
C VAL A 92 2.95 -10.82 1.21
N ILE A 93 3.33 -9.65 0.70
CA ILE A 93 3.79 -9.43 -0.67
C ILE A 93 5.17 -8.76 -0.65
N PRO A 94 6.25 -9.52 -0.95
CA PRO A 94 7.56 -8.92 -1.17
C PRO A 94 7.60 -8.21 -2.52
N VAL A 95 8.12 -6.99 -2.51
CA VAL A 95 8.27 -6.10 -3.67
C VAL A 95 9.75 -5.73 -3.81
N GLY A 96 10.38 -6.24 -4.86
CA GLY A 96 11.76 -5.95 -5.23
C GLY A 96 11.88 -5.20 -6.56
N GLY A 97 13.06 -5.29 -7.18
CA GLY A 97 13.32 -4.63 -8.45
C GLY A 97 13.76 -3.18 -8.24
N THR A 98 13.18 -2.24 -9.00
CA THR A 98 13.51 -0.81 -8.87
C THR A 98 12.27 0.06 -8.84
N LEU A 99 12.38 1.31 -8.40
CA LEU A 99 11.25 2.28 -8.40
C LEU A 99 10.57 2.41 -9.76
N LYS A 100 11.34 2.28 -10.86
CA LYS A 100 10.80 2.37 -12.23
C LYS A 100 10.20 1.06 -12.73
N LYS A 101 10.64 -0.07 -12.18
CA LYS A 101 10.23 -1.42 -12.58
C LYS A 101 10.08 -2.26 -11.31
N PRO A 102 9.05 -1.97 -10.48
CA PRO A 102 8.78 -2.77 -9.28
C PRO A 102 8.43 -4.19 -9.71
N ARG A 103 8.87 -5.18 -8.93
CA ARG A 103 8.65 -6.58 -9.22
C ARG A 103 8.12 -7.28 -7.99
N VAL A 104 6.98 -7.94 -8.14
CA VAL A 104 6.49 -8.90 -7.17
C VAL A 104 7.09 -10.26 -7.51
N GLU A 105 7.53 -11.01 -6.50
CA GLU A 105 8.09 -12.33 -6.72
C GLU A 105 7.07 -13.27 -7.41
N PRO A 106 7.45 -13.98 -8.49
CA PRO A 106 6.54 -14.88 -9.20
C PRO A 106 5.94 -15.98 -8.32
N GLY A 107 6.67 -16.42 -7.29
CA GLY A 107 6.19 -17.41 -6.32
C GLY A 107 4.98 -16.92 -5.53
N THR A 108 4.97 -15.65 -5.13
CA THR A 108 3.85 -15.00 -4.44
C THR A 108 2.62 -14.92 -5.33
N VAL A 109 2.79 -14.48 -6.58
CA VAL A 109 1.68 -14.41 -7.55
C VAL A 109 1.09 -15.80 -7.81
N LYS A 110 1.93 -16.81 -8.01
CA LYS A 110 1.49 -18.20 -8.24
C LYS A 110 0.71 -18.78 -7.06
N ARG A 111 1.12 -18.45 -5.82
CA ARG A 111 0.41 -18.85 -4.60
C ARG A 111 -0.98 -18.23 -4.55
N ILE A 112 -1.06 -16.91 -4.74
CA ILE A 112 -2.31 -16.16 -4.78
C ILE A 112 -3.25 -16.74 -5.85
N VAL A 113 -2.77 -16.91 -7.08
CA VAL A 113 -3.57 -17.47 -8.19
C VAL A 113 -4.08 -18.88 -7.87
N ARG A 114 -3.27 -19.73 -7.23
CA ARG A 114 -3.68 -21.07 -6.83
C ARG A 114 -4.79 -21.05 -5.78
N GLU A 115 -4.68 -20.18 -4.78
CA GLU A 115 -5.67 -20.04 -3.70
C GLU A 115 -6.97 -19.40 -4.19
N LEU A 116 -6.88 -18.55 -5.20
CA LEU A 116 -7.99 -17.88 -5.86
C LEU A 116 -8.75 -18.77 -6.86
N GLY A 117 -8.06 -19.73 -7.49
CA GLY A 117 -8.63 -20.65 -8.48
C GLY A 117 -9.67 -21.63 -7.94
N THR A 118 -9.93 -21.67 -6.64
CA THR A 118 -10.90 -22.58 -5.99
C THR A 118 -12.33 -22.02 -5.88
N GLY A 119 -12.70 -20.99 -6.67
CA GLY A 119 -14.09 -20.51 -6.80
C GLY A 119 -14.48 -19.31 -5.93
N ALA A 120 -13.52 -18.67 -5.27
CA ALA A 120 -13.72 -17.56 -4.34
C ALA A 120 -13.69 -16.14 -4.97
N LEU A 121 -13.60 -16.06 -6.31
CA LEU A 121 -13.03 -14.91 -7.01
C LEU A 121 -13.95 -13.68 -7.15
N GLY A 122 -15.27 -13.88 -7.22
CA GLY A 122 -16.22 -12.82 -7.59
C GLY A 122 -16.15 -11.61 -6.65
N ASP A 123 -16.29 -11.85 -5.35
CA ASP A 123 -16.44 -10.78 -4.35
C ASP A 123 -15.13 -10.05 -4.01
N LEU A 124 -13.98 -10.70 -4.20
CA LEU A 124 -12.66 -10.10 -3.90
C LEU A 124 -12.22 -9.15 -5.02
N LEU A 125 -12.49 -9.50 -6.28
CA LEU A 125 -12.07 -8.70 -7.43
C LEU A 125 -12.80 -7.35 -7.49
N ASP A 126 -14.10 -7.33 -7.16
CA ASP A 126 -14.89 -6.09 -7.06
C ASP A 126 -14.36 -5.14 -5.97
N GLY A 127 -13.67 -5.68 -4.96
CA GLY A 127 -13.10 -4.92 -3.85
C GLY A 127 -11.66 -4.41 -4.07
N VAL A 128 -10.87 -5.04 -4.95
CA VAL A 128 -9.39 -4.91 -4.91
C VAL A 128 -8.74 -4.33 -6.17
N LEU A 129 -9.27 -4.52 -7.40
CA LEU A 129 -8.49 -4.21 -8.62
C LEU A 129 -9.20 -3.34 -9.68
N PRO A 130 -8.64 -2.16 -10.01
CA PRO A 130 -8.46 -1.71 -11.37
C PRO A 130 -7.03 -2.05 -11.84
N GLY A 131 -6.90 -2.63 -13.05
CA GLY A 131 -5.61 -2.86 -13.67
C GLY A 131 -4.83 -1.56 -13.81
N ASN A 132 -3.60 -1.54 -13.31
CA ASN A 132 -2.67 -0.41 -13.16
C ASN A 132 -2.68 0.24 -11.76
N LEU A 133 -1.88 -0.34 -10.84
CA LEU A 133 -1.59 0.26 -9.54
C LEU A 133 -0.80 1.57 -9.73
N PRO A 134 -1.34 2.75 -9.39
CA PRO A 134 -0.54 3.97 -9.34
C PRO A 134 0.49 3.85 -8.22
N ILE A 135 1.76 4.17 -8.52
CA ILE A 135 2.81 4.26 -7.50
C ILE A 135 2.41 5.40 -6.55
N PRO A 136 2.22 5.14 -5.23
CA PRO A 136 1.96 6.20 -4.29
C PRO A 136 3.14 7.17 -4.32
N GLN A 137 2.86 8.43 -4.65
CA GLN A 137 3.88 9.48 -4.64
C GLN A 137 4.29 9.68 -3.18
N LEU A 138 5.52 9.30 -2.84
CA LEU A 138 6.07 9.51 -1.50
C LEU A 138 6.00 11.01 -1.16
N PRO A 139 5.61 11.38 0.07
CA PRO A 139 5.76 12.75 0.52
C PRO A 139 7.20 13.18 0.30
N ARG A 140 7.41 14.33 -0.36
CA ARG A 140 8.75 14.84 -0.66
C ARG A 140 9.52 14.94 0.66
N LEU A 141 10.55 14.10 0.81
CA LEU A 141 11.47 14.15 1.94
C LEU A 141 12.05 15.57 2.01
N ARG A 142 11.57 16.36 2.97
CA ARG A 142 12.22 17.60 3.37
C ARG A 142 13.41 17.19 4.21
N LEU A 143 14.57 17.05 3.56
CA LEU A 143 15.82 16.97 4.28
C LEU A 143 15.93 18.24 5.15
N PRO A 144 16.15 18.12 6.47
CA PRO A 144 16.43 19.28 7.30
C PRO A 144 17.65 20.00 6.71
N GLY A 145 17.49 21.30 6.48
CA GLY A 145 18.54 22.15 5.94
C GLY A 145 19.77 22.13 6.83
N ARG A 146 20.93 22.17 6.16
CA ARG A 146 22.26 22.39 6.76
C ARG A 146 22.28 23.56 7.73
#